data_AF-A0A3S1B5A0-F1
#
_entry.id   AF-A0A3S1B5A0-F1
#
_cell.length_a   1.000
_cell.length_b   1.000
_cell.length_c   1.000
_cell.angle_alpha   90.00
_cell.angle_beta   90.00
_cell.angle_gamma   90.00
#
_symmetry.space_group_name_H-M   'P 1'
#
loop_
_entity.id
_entity.type
_entity.pdbx_description
1 polymer ?
#
loop_
_entity_poly.entity_id
_entity_poly.type
_entity_poly.pdbx_seq_one_letter_code
_entity_poly.pdbx_strand_id
1 'polypeptide(L)'
;FRPIITVEEKKLLLLVFQKFVRACKDFNVTFFLYGGTLLGSFRHHDLIPWDDDIDVFVPAREKHILRRALSPLNYTGYLLYQPLDKPWKFYWNKTKTLLHKPFRWPYVDIFFYEDNATHIFDQQIEYRASFAYRKVDVFPLTVRPFAGAFLPVPCNTDRVLRQNYSPNLCSSQRFSHRTETLPAWGPHLIIPCKRLHDVYPFVHRQWSHTGNLVTEEVKIGATTFHSVQLHVHC
;
A
#
# COMPACT_ATOMS: atom_id res chain seq x y z
N PHE A 1 -15.52 -7.34 8.10
CA PHE A 1 -14.18 -7.10 8.67
C PHE A 1 -13.56 -8.40 9.20
N ARG A 2 -13.67 -9.54 8.50
CA ARG A 2 -12.89 -10.75 8.82
C ARG A 2 -11.66 -10.76 7.90
N PRO A 3 -10.54 -11.38 8.29
CA PRO A 3 -9.43 -11.57 7.36
C PRO A 3 -9.89 -12.39 6.16
N ILE A 4 -9.45 -11.99 4.99
CA ILE A 4 -9.88 -12.55 3.69
C ILE A 4 -8.79 -13.35 2.99
N ILE A 5 -7.56 -13.28 3.51
CA ILE A 5 -6.40 -14.05 3.08
C ILE A 5 -5.86 -14.89 4.23
N THR A 6 -5.29 -16.05 3.93
CA THR A 6 -4.62 -16.88 4.93
C THR A 6 -3.25 -16.29 5.31
N VAL A 7 -2.65 -16.83 6.38
CA VAL A 7 -1.28 -16.46 6.79
C VAL A 7 -0.26 -16.79 5.70
N GLU A 8 -0.43 -17.93 5.02
CA GLU A 8 0.42 -18.39 3.92
C GLU A 8 0.28 -17.47 2.71
N GLU A 9 -0.95 -17.06 2.39
CA GLU A 9 -1.22 -16.12 1.30
C GLU A 9 -0.60 -14.74 1.59
N LYS A 10 -0.75 -14.23 2.81
CA LYS A 10 -0.07 -13.00 3.25
C LYS A 10 1.44 -13.12 3.14
N LYS A 11 2.04 -14.22 3.60
CA LYS A 11 3.49 -14.46 3.47
C LYS A 11 3.92 -14.43 2.01
N LEU A 12 3.14 -15.03 1.11
CA LEU A 12 3.46 -15.04 -0.30
C LEU A 12 3.34 -13.64 -0.93
N LEU A 13 2.30 -12.88 -0.60
CA LEU A 13 2.15 -11.49 -1.01
C LEU A 13 3.35 -10.63 -0.56
N LEU A 14 3.77 -10.76 0.70
CA LEU A 14 4.94 -10.07 1.22
C LEU A 14 6.25 -10.50 0.55
N LEU A 15 6.40 -11.79 0.18
CA LEU A 15 7.55 -12.26 -0.58
C LEU A 15 7.62 -11.63 -1.98
N VAL A 16 6.48 -11.51 -2.69
CA VAL A 16 6.41 -10.81 -3.98
C VAL A 16 6.80 -9.34 -3.81
N PHE A 17 6.27 -8.68 -2.77
CA PHE A 17 6.57 -7.29 -2.48
C PHE A 17 8.04 -7.06 -2.11
N GLN A 18 8.66 -7.94 -1.33
CA GLN A 18 10.10 -7.86 -1.03
C GLN A 18 10.96 -7.93 -2.30
N LYS A 19 10.57 -8.74 -3.30
CA LYS A 19 11.27 -8.78 -4.60
C LYS A 19 11.10 -7.47 -5.36
N PHE A 20 9.91 -6.90 -5.36
CA PHE A 20 9.65 -5.59 -5.95
C PHE A 20 10.51 -4.49 -5.31
N VAL A 21 10.52 -4.41 -3.97
CA VAL A 21 11.30 -3.40 -3.22
C VAL A 21 12.79 -3.53 -3.54
N ARG A 22 13.32 -4.77 -3.56
CA ARG A 22 14.72 -5.03 -3.92
C ARG A 22 15.03 -4.59 -5.35
N ALA A 23 14.14 -4.88 -6.30
CA ALA A 23 14.31 -4.47 -7.69
C ALA A 23 14.39 -2.95 -7.82
N CYS A 24 13.50 -2.24 -7.12
CA CYS A 24 13.50 -0.78 -7.13
C CYS A 24 14.79 -0.22 -6.53
N LYS A 25 15.27 -0.79 -5.43
CA LYS A 25 16.55 -0.40 -4.82
C LYS A 25 17.73 -0.63 -5.76
N ASP A 26 17.83 -1.82 -6.36
CA ASP A 26 18.97 -2.21 -7.19
C ASP A 26 19.04 -1.39 -8.51
N PHE A 27 17.89 -0.91 -9.01
CA PHE A 27 17.79 -0.11 -10.22
C PHE A 27 17.55 1.39 -9.97
N ASN A 28 17.60 1.83 -8.71
CA ASN A 28 17.35 3.21 -8.30
C ASN A 28 16.00 3.77 -8.83
N VAL A 29 14.95 2.95 -8.75
CA VAL A 29 13.57 3.34 -9.09
C VAL A 29 12.89 3.87 -7.82
N THR A 30 12.31 5.06 -7.92
CA THR A 30 11.56 5.66 -6.81
C THR A 30 10.15 5.08 -6.78
N PHE A 31 9.69 4.67 -5.59
CA PHE A 31 8.30 4.32 -5.34
C PHE A 31 7.90 4.79 -3.94
N PHE A 32 6.61 4.83 -3.66
CA PHE A 32 6.09 4.92 -2.29
C PHE A 32 4.79 4.13 -2.13
N LEU A 33 4.42 3.80 -0.90
CA LEU A 33 3.18 3.08 -0.61
C LEU A 33 1.96 3.93 -1.01
N TYR A 34 0.97 3.29 -1.61
CA TYR A 34 -0.19 3.96 -2.18
C TYR A 34 -1.51 3.40 -1.64
N GLY A 35 -2.61 4.13 -1.81
CA GLY A 35 -3.97 3.61 -1.56
C GLY A 35 -4.19 2.93 -0.20
N GLY A 36 -4.77 1.73 -0.25
CA GLY A 36 -5.06 0.92 0.94
C GLY A 36 -3.80 0.49 1.68
N THR A 37 -2.71 0.30 0.95
CA THR A 37 -1.39 -0.05 1.52
C THR A 37 -0.79 1.08 2.34
N LEU A 38 -0.87 2.33 1.85
CA LEU A 38 -0.44 3.51 2.61
C LEU A 38 -1.30 3.68 3.88
N LEU A 39 -2.62 3.48 3.75
CA LEU A 39 -3.53 3.51 4.90
C LEU A 39 -3.20 2.40 5.90
N GLY A 40 -2.83 1.21 5.42
CA GLY A 40 -2.33 0.10 6.22
C GLY A 40 -1.10 0.47 7.03
N SER A 41 -0.06 1.00 6.37
CA SER A 41 1.13 1.52 7.05
C SER A 41 0.78 2.58 8.09
N PHE A 42 -0.17 3.48 7.79
CA PHE A 42 -0.57 4.52 8.73
C PHE A 42 -1.39 3.99 9.91
N ARG A 43 -2.26 3.01 9.70
CA ARG A 43 -3.27 2.61 10.70
C ARG A 43 -2.92 1.33 11.44
N HIS A 44 -2.07 0.47 10.87
CA HIS A 44 -1.78 -0.87 11.38
C HIS A 44 -0.28 -1.21 11.43
N HIS A 45 0.60 -0.38 10.84
CA HIS A 45 2.01 -0.75 10.54
C HIS A 45 2.13 -2.03 9.71
N ASP A 46 1.06 -2.41 9.00
CA ASP A 46 0.91 -3.66 8.26
C ASP A 46 -0.23 -3.49 7.25
N LEU A 47 -0.55 -4.53 6.49
CA LEU A 47 -1.78 -4.60 5.69
C LEU A 47 -3.01 -4.31 6.57
N ILE A 48 -4.03 -3.70 5.97
CA ILE A 48 -5.35 -3.64 6.58
C ILE A 48 -5.83 -5.10 6.76
N PRO A 49 -6.35 -5.52 7.93
CA PRO A 49 -6.58 -6.94 8.21
C PRO A 49 -7.55 -7.66 7.27
N TRP A 50 -8.34 -6.92 6.50
CA TRP A 50 -9.32 -7.42 5.52
C TRP A 50 -9.02 -6.93 4.10
N ASP A 51 -7.75 -6.71 3.79
CA ASP A 51 -7.24 -6.35 2.45
C ASP A 51 -6.43 -7.52 1.88
N ASP A 52 -6.31 -7.61 0.56
CA ASP A 52 -5.73 -8.78 -0.12
C ASP A 52 -4.64 -8.47 -1.16
N ASP A 53 -4.17 -7.24 -1.23
CA ASP A 53 -3.13 -6.80 -2.16
C ASP A 53 -2.21 -5.71 -1.58
N ILE A 54 -1.24 -5.29 -2.39
CA ILE A 54 -0.27 -4.24 -2.08
C ILE A 54 -0.20 -3.27 -3.25
N ASP A 55 -0.41 -2.00 -2.97
CA ASP A 55 -0.37 -0.88 -3.92
C ASP A 55 0.90 -0.04 -3.72
N VAL A 56 1.56 0.27 -4.84
CA VAL A 56 2.70 1.20 -4.88
C VAL A 56 2.50 2.24 -5.97
N PHE A 57 3.05 3.44 -5.75
CA PHE A 57 3.02 4.52 -6.74
C PHE A 57 4.43 4.81 -7.25
N VAL A 58 4.60 4.77 -8.58
CA VAL A 58 5.89 4.98 -9.26
C VAL A 58 5.77 6.15 -10.25
N PRO A 59 6.80 7.01 -10.42
CA PRO A 59 6.77 8.02 -11.47
C PRO A 59 6.60 7.38 -12.86
N ALA A 60 5.65 7.86 -13.65
CA ALA A 60 5.39 7.31 -14.99
C ALA A 60 6.63 7.38 -15.91
N ARG A 61 7.49 8.40 -15.73
CA ARG A 61 8.77 8.56 -16.43
C ARG A 61 9.76 7.40 -16.17
N GLU A 62 9.62 6.68 -15.05
CA GLU A 62 10.51 5.57 -14.67
C GLU A 62 10.00 4.19 -15.13
N LYS A 63 8.85 4.10 -15.82
CA LYS A 63 8.27 2.83 -16.33
C LYS A 63 9.28 1.95 -17.08
N HIS A 64 10.12 2.55 -17.92
CA HIS A 64 11.09 1.82 -18.72
C HIS A 64 12.21 1.21 -17.86
N ILE A 65 12.65 1.91 -16.80
CA ILE A 65 13.63 1.41 -15.83
C ILE A 65 12.99 0.30 -15.00
N LEU A 66 11.77 0.50 -14.52
CA LEU A 66 11.05 -0.50 -13.72
C LEU A 66 10.80 -1.79 -14.51
N ARG A 67 10.44 -1.70 -15.79
CA ARG A 67 10.29 -2.87 -16.68
C ARG A 67 11.57 -3.68 -16.77
N ARG A 68 12.72 -3.00 -16.90
CA ARG A 68 14.02 -3.66 -16.92
C ARG A 68 14.33 -4.29 -15.57
N ALA A 69 14.07 -3.57 -14.47
CA ALA A 69 14.30 -4.04 -13.12
C ALA A 69 13.51 -5.32 -12.81
N LEU A 70 12.22 -5.36 -13.14
CA LEU A 70 11.32 -6.49 -12.90
C LEU A 70 11.33 -7.55 -14.01
N SER A 71 12.29 -7.51 -14.92
CA SER A 71 12.36 -8.46 -16.02
C SER A 71 12.65 -9.90 -15.51
N PRO A 72 12.20 -10.94 -16.24
CA PRO A 72 12.48 -12.34 -15.87
C PRO A 72 13.97 -12.69 -15.80
N LEU A 73 14.84 -11.89 -16.43
CA LEU A 73 16.31 -12.02 -16.35
C LEU A 73 16.82 -11.73 -14.94
N ASN A 74 16.23 -10.77 -14.23
CA ASN A 74 16.63 -10.41 -12.87
C ASN A 74 15.87 -11.21 -11.81
N TYR A 75 14.63 -11.60 -12.10
CA TYR A 75 13.75 -12.29 -11.15
C TYR A 75 13.12 -13.54 -11.77
N THR A 76 13.92 -14.60 -11.89
CA THR A 76 13.45 -15.89 -12.38
C THR A 76 12.27 -16.39 -11.53
N GLY A 77 11.19 -16.81 -12.21
CA GLY A 77 9.97 -17.26 -11.56
C GLY A 77 8.97 -16.14 -11.25
N TYR A 78 9.30 -14.88 -11.50
CA TYR A 78 8.35 -13.75 -11.40
C TYR A 78 8.02 -13.21 -12.78
N LEU A 79 6.82 -12.66 -12.92
CA LEU A 79 6.33 -12.06 -14.15
C LEU A 79 5.74 -10.68 -13.87
N LEU A 80 5.79 -9.83 -14.90
CA LEU A 80 5.22 -8.51 -14.91
C LEU A 80 4.14 -8.45 -16.00
N TYR A 81 2.88 -8.30 -15.57
CA TYR A 81 1.79 -7.97 -16.47
C TYR A 81 1.65 -6.45 -16.57
N GLN A 82 1.73 -5.92 -17.78
CA GLN A 82 1.85 -4.48 -18.03
C GLN A 82 0.84 -3.99 -19.08
N PRO A 83 -0.46 -3.95 -18.72
CA PRO A 83 -1.49 -3.39 -19.58
C PRO A 83 -1.25 -1.88 -19.83
N LEU A 84 -1.85 -1.35 -20.89
CA LEU A 84 -1.68 0.05 -21.29
C LEU A 84 -2.45 1.02 -20.39
N ASP A 85 -3.64 0.62 -19.95
CA ASP A 85 -4.68 1.46 -19.32
C ASP A 85 -5.00 1.05 -17.87
N LYS A 86 -4.24 0.12 -17.30
CA LYS A 86 -4.43 -0.42 -15.94
C LYS A 86 -3.11 -0.48 -15.17
N PRO A 87 -3.14 -0.61 -13.83
CA PRO A 87 -1.93 -0.82 -13.04
C PRO A 87 -1.15 -2.02 -13.55
N TRP A 88 0.17 -1.99 -13.41
CA TRP A 88 0.98 -3.17 -13.68
C TRP A 88 0.89 -4.12 -12.50
N LYS A 89 0.94 -5.42 -12.78
CA LYS A 89 0.92 -6.47 -11.76
C LYS A 89 2.23 -7.24 -11.77
N PHE A 90 2.95 -7.21 -10.66
CA PHE A 90 4.14 -8.03 -10.46
C PHE A 90 3.83 -9.20 -9.55
N TYR A 91 4.08 -10.43 -10.00
CA TYR A 91 3.60 -11.64 -9.32
C TYR A 91 4.51 -12.84 -9.49
N TRP A 92 4.33 -13.85 -8.64
CA TRP A 92 5.01 -15.13 -8.75
C TRP A 92 4.30 -16.04 -9.77
N ASN A 93 5.04 -16.58 -10.74
CA ASN A 93 4.44 -17.28 -11.88
C ASN A 93 3.88 -18.69 -11.56
N LYS A 94 4.23 -19.25 -10.40
CA LYS A 94 3.81 -20.60 -9.97
C LYS A 94 2.48 -20.62 -9.22
N THR A 95 1.89 -19.46 -8.91
CA THR A 95 0.58 -19.45 -8.25
C THR A 95 -0.53 -19.91 -9.17
N LYS A 96 -1.49 -20.64 -8.58
CA LYS A 96 -2.63 -21.23 -9.28
C LYS A 96 -3.91 -20.39 -9.15
N THR A 97 -3.83 -19.22 -8.52
CA THR A 97 -4.97 -18.31 -8.37
C THR A 97 -5.06 -17.42 -9.61
N LEU A 98 -6.29 -17.19 -10.08
CA LEU A 98 -6.60 -16.42 -11.30
C LEU A 98 -6.04 -17.03 -12.60
N LEU A 99 -6.03 -18.36 -12.77
CA LEU A 99 -5.48 -19.03 -13.97
C LEU A 99 -6.05 -18.53 -15.31
N HIS A 100 -7.31 -18.08 -15.31
CA HIS A 100 -8.04 -17.57 -16.47
C HIS A 100 -7.72 -16.09 -16.80
N LYS A 101 -6.97 -15.39 -15.95
CA LYS A 101 -6.49 -14.03 -16.19
C LYS A 101 -5.08 -14.07 -16.81
N PRO A 102 -4.62 -12.97 -17.44
CA PRO A 102 -3.25 -12.86 -17.94
C PRO A 102 -2.20 -12.71 -16.82
N PHE A 103 -2.62 -12.60 -15.56
CA PHE A 103 -1.77 -12.51 -14.37
C PHE A 103 -2.19 -13.52 -13.31
N ARG A 104 -1.46 -13.59 -12.18
CA ARG A 104 -1.76 -14.45 -11.04
C ARG A 104 -1.78 -13.64 -9.75
N TRP A 105 -2.55 -14.11 -8.77
CA TRP A 105 -2.54 -13.57 -7.41
C TRP A 105 -1.75 -14.50 -6.47
N PRO A 106 -1.05 -13.98 -5.44
CA PRO A 106 -0.92 -12.58 -5.07
C PRO A 106 0.06 -11.81 -5.96
N TYR A 107 -0.18 -10.51 -6.06
CA TYR A 107 0.60 -9.58 -6.87
C TYR A 107 0.82 -8.26 -6.10
N VAL A 108 1.79 -7.48 -6.55
CA VAL A 108 1.89 -6.05 -6.24
C VAL A 108 1.24 -5.28 -7.38
N ASP A 109 0.25 -4.45 -7.07
CA ASP A 109 -0.33 -3.49 -8.00
C ASP A 109 0.54 -2.22 -8.05
N ILE A 110 1.00 -1.89 -9.25
CA ILE A 110 1.93 -0.79 -9.51
C ILE A 110 1.17 0.28 -10.28
N PHE A 111 0.81 1.33 -9.56
CA PHE A 111 0.21 2.53 -10.10
C PHE A 111 1.30 3.48 -10.55
N PHE A 112 0.95 4.37 -11.49
CA PHE A 112 1.88 5.36 -12.02
C PHE A 112 1.32 6.76 -11.89
N TYR A 113 2.16 7.70 -11.50
CA TYR A 113 1.79 9.11 -11.48
C TYR A 113 2.52 9.92 -12.53
N GLU A 114 1.79 10.90 -13.04
CA GLU A 114 2.34 12.04 -13.77
C GLU A 114 2.41 13.24 -12.84
N ASP A 115 3.19 14.25 -13.21
CA ASP A 115 3.39 15.40 -12.35
C ASP A 115 3.50 16.71 -13.15
N ASN A 116 3.12 17.81 -12.50
CA ASN A 116 3.35 19.16 -12.99
C ASN A 116 4.16 19.95 -11.95
N ALA A 117 4.20 21.28 -12.04
CA ALA A 117 4.96 22.10 -11.10
C ALA A 117 4.55 21.91 -9.63
N THR A 118 3.27 21.64 -9.33
CA THR A 118 2.72 21.70 -7.97
C THR A 118 2.12 20.39 -7.47
N HIS A 119 1.76 19.47 -8.36
CA HIS A 119 1.03 18.25 -8.01
C HIS A 119 1.57 17.01 -8.72
N ILE A 120 1.23 15.86 -8.15
CA ILE A 120 1.26 14.54 -8.80
C ILE A 120 -0.17 14.04 -8.99
N PHE A 121 -0.41 13.25 -10.02
CA PHE A 121 -1.74 12.77 -10.40
C PHE A 121 -1.64 11.31 -10.84
N ASP A 122 -2.62 10.49 -10.44
CA ASP A 122 -2.74 9.14 -11.01
C ASP A 122 -2.90 9.20 -12.53
N GLN A 123 -2.17 8.32 -13.23
CA GLN A 123 -2.22 8.21 -14.67
C GLN A 123 -3.53 7.57 -15.15
N GLN A 124 -4.21 6.79 -14.32
CA GLN A 124 -5.52 6.26 -14.65
C GLN A 124 -6.57 7.36 -14.62
N ILE A 125 -7.32 7.49 -15.72
CA ILE A 125 -8.31 8.54 -15.90
C ILE A 125 -9.39 8.51 -14.82
N GLU A 126 -9.80 7.32 -14.37
CA GLU A 126 -10.80 7.15 -13.31
C GLU A 126 -10.34 7.66 -11.94
N TYR A 127 -9.02 7.68 -11.68
CA TYR A 127 -8.45 8.09 -10.39
C TYR A 127 -7.83 9.48 -10.43
N ARG A 128 -7.48 10.01 -11.62
CA ARG A 128 -6.73 11.26 -11.79
C ARG A 128 -7.31 12.45 -11.03
N ALA A 129 -8.63 12.60 -11.03
CA ALA A 129 -9.30 13.73 -10.36
C ALA A 129 -9.34 13.58 -8.83
N SER A 130 -9.51 12.35 -8.35
CA SER A 130 -9.64 12.05 -6.92
C SER A 130 -8.28 11.91 -6.25
N PHE A 131 -7.31 11.28 -6.92
CA PHE A 131 -5.98 10.97 -6.40
C PHE A 131 -4.93 11.93 -6.99
N ALA A 132 -5.07 13.22 -6.61
CA ALA A 132 -4.21 14.32 -7.02
C ALA A 132 -3.57 15.00 -5.79
N TYR A 133 -2.27 14.80 -5.59
CA TYR A 133 -1.58 15.23 -4.37
C TYR A 133 -0.65 16.40 -4.64
N ARG A 134 -0.60 17.35 -3.71
CA ARG A 134 0.38 18.44 -3.79
C ARG A 134 1.78 17.90 -3.53
N LYS A 135 2.74 18.27 -4.37
CA LYS A 135 4.14 17.85 -4.24
C LYS A 135 4.73 18.21 -2.87
N VAL A 136 4.35 19.35 -2.30
CA VAL A 136 4.80 19.79 -0.97
C VAL A 136 4.27 18.91 0.18
N ASP A 137 3.21 18.14 -0.03
CA ASP A 137 2.71 17.19 0.95
C ASP A 137 3.28 15.78 0.72
N VAL A 138 3.81 15.51 -0.48
CA VAL A 138 4.37 14.20 -0.86
C VAL A 138 5.87 14.14 -0.66
N PHE A 139 6.59 15.17 -1.11
CA PHE A 139 8.05 15.18 -1.19
C PHE A 139 8.68 16.18 -0.20
N PRO A 140 9.91 15.90 0.29
CA PRO A 140 10.67 14.67 0.08
C PRO A 140 9.96 13.45 0.69
N LEU A 141 10.18 12.26 0.15
CA LEU A 141 9.60 11.06 0.77
C LEU A 141 10.22 10.85 2.16
N THR A 142 9.44 10.30 3.07
CA THR A 142 9.92 9.77 4.36
C THR A 142 9.68 8.27 4.42
N VAL A 143 10.00 7.62 5.54
CA VAL A 143 9.77 6.19 5.74
C VAL A 143 8.83 5.92 6.90
N ARG A 144 7.95 4.93 6.75
CA ARG A 144 7.06 4.46 7.82
C ARG A 144 7.09 2.93 7.92
N PRO A 145 6.78 2.36 9.11
CA PRO A 145 6.64 0.92 9.26
C PRO A 145 5.51 0.36 8.39
N PHE A 146 5.79 -0.75 7.71
CA PHE A 146 4.81 -1.56 7.02
C PHE A 146 5.33 -3.00 6.91
N ALA A 147 4.59 -3.94 7.50
CA ALA A 147 4.86 -5.38 7.45
C ALA A 147 6.31 -5.75 7.82
N GLY A 148 6.86 -5.09 8.85
CA GLY A 148 8.20 -5.35 9.38
C GLY A 148 9.35 -4.63 8.65
N ALA A 149 9.06 -3.77 7.68
CA ALA A 149 10.05 -2.93 7.00
C ALA A 149 9.72 -1.44 7.13
N PHE A 150 10.73 -0.58 6.99
CA PHE A 150 10.54 0.87 6.82
C PHE A 150 10.51 1.18 5.32
N LEU A 151 9.38 1.67 4.84
CA LEU A 151 9.12 1.82 3.41
C LEU A 151 8.79 3.27 3.06
N PRO A 152 9.14 3.72 1.83
CA PRO A 152 8.90 5.09 1.42
C PRO A 152 7.40 5.43 1.42
N VAL A 153 7.08 6.60 1.95
CA VAL A 153 5.72 7.16 2.01
C VAL A 153 5.77 8.67 1.75
N PRO A 154 4.63 9.31 1.43
CA PRO A 154 4.51 10.76 1.39
C PRO A 154 4.92 11.42 2.71
N CYS A 155 5.63 12.56 2.65
CA CYS A 155 6.05 13.29 3.85
C CYS A 155 4.89 13.55 4.81
N ASN A 156 3.84 14.20 4.32
CA ASN A 156 2.63 14.47 5.08
C ASN A 156 1.59 13.37 4.85
N THR A 157 1.93 12.16 5.30
CA THR A 157 1.12 10.94 5.09
C THR A 157 -0.34 11.14 5.52
N ASP A 158 -0.61 11.75 6.68
CA ASP A 158 -1.97 11.98 7.18
C ASP A 158 -2.78 12.88 6.23
N ARG A 159 -2.18 13.97 5.74
CA ARG A 159 -2.84 14.87 4.81
C ARG A 159 -3.11 14.23 3.46
N VAL A 160 -2.15 13.48 2.92
CA VAL A 160 -2.32 12.72 1.67
C VAL A 160 -3.46 11.71 1.83
N LEU A 161 -3.48 10.96 2.92
CA LEU A 161 -4.55 9.98 3.19
C LEU A 161 -5.93 10.65 3.33
N ARG A 162 -6.03 11.79 4.02
CA ARG A 162 -7.32 12.48 4.24
C ARG A 162 -7.99 12.99 2.97
N GLN A 163 -7.29 13.06 1.84
CA GLN A 163 -7.91 13.44 0.56
C GLN A 163 -8.81 12.34 0.00
N ASN A 164 -8.47 11.07 0.21
CA ASN A 164 -9.19 9.92 -0.37
C ASN A 164 -9.78 8.97 0.66
N TYR A 165 -9.30 9.04 1.89
CA TYR A 165 -9.67 8.14 2.98
C TYR A 165 -10.08 8.95 4.20
N SER A 166 -10.86 8.30 5.07
CA SER A 166 -11.11 8.77 6.43
C SER A 166 -10.33 7.86 7.38
N PRO A 167 -9.12 8.24 7.85
CA PRO A 167 -8.26 7.32 8.63
C PRO A 167 -8.93 6.73 9.88
N ASN A 168 -9.90 7.44 10.46
CA ASN A 168 -10.64 7.03 11.66
C ASN A 168 -11.87 6.13 11.35
N LEU A 169 -12.22 5.95 10.07
CA LEU A 169 -13.30 5.09 9.62
C LEU A 169 -12.74 3.84 8.95
N CYS A 170 -13.30 2.70 9.34
CA CYS A 170 -12.97 1.41 8.82
C CYS A 170 -14.04 1.02 7.82
N SER A 171 -13.59 0.84 6.59
CA SER A 171 -14.42 0.51 5.44
C SER A 171 -14.21 -0.95 5.07
N SER A 172 -15.29 -1.71 4.88
CA SER A 172 -15.18 -3.09 4.44
C SER A 172 -14.73 -3.15 2.99
N GLN A 173 -14.03 -4.21 2.62
CA GLN A 173 -13.57 -4.42 1.24
C GLN A 173 -14.75 -4.33 0.25
N ARG A 174 -14.53 -3.66 -0.90
CA ARG A 174 -15.49 -3.57 -2.00
C ARG A 174 -15.17 -4.52 -3.15
N PHE A 175 -13.91 -4.86 -3.32
CA PHE A 175 -13.41 -5.67 -4.43
C PHE A 175 -12.37 -6.63 -3.87
N SER A 176 -12.46 -7.93 -4.18
CA SER A 176 -11.42 -8.89 -3.82
C SER A 176 -10.48 -9.11 -5.00
N HIS A 177 -9.22 -8.73 -4.82
CA HIS A 177 -8.14 -8.97 -5.77
C HIS A 177 -7.77 -10.45 -5.85
N ARG A 178 -7.99 -11.21 -4.77
CA ARG A 178 -7.80 -12.66 -4.75
C ARG A 178 -8.68 -13.38 -5.78
N THR A 179 -9.90 -12.90 -6.00
CA THR A 179 -10.86 -13.49 -6.95
C THR A 179 -11.15 -12.63 -8.17
N GLU A 180 -10.67 -11.39 -8.21
CA GLU A 180 -10.99 -10.39 -9.25
C GLU A 180 -12.50 -10.13 -9.40
N THR A 181 -13.20 -10.05 -8.26
CA THR A 181 -14.66 -9.88 -8.23
C THR A 181 -15.13 -8.94 -7.12
N LEU A 182 -16.32 -8.35 -7.32
CA LEU A 182 -17.07 -7.71 -6.25
C LEU A 182 -17.59 -8.80 -5.29
N PRO A 183 -17.21 -8.78 -4.00
CA PRO A 183 -17.61 -9.80 -3.06
C PRO A 183 -19.13 -9.73 -2.80
N ALA A 184 -19.83 -10.86 -2.78
CA ALA A 184 -21.29 -10.93 -2.56
C ALA A 184 -21.72 -10.77 -1.07
N TRP A 185 -20.81 -10.37 -0.17
CA TRP A 185 -20.95 -10.51 1.29
C TRP A 185 -21.76 -9.39 1.97
N GLY A 186 -22.87 -8.99 1.35
CA GLY A 186 -23.77 -7.97 1.89
C GLY A 186 -23.32 -6.53 1.61
N PRO A 187 -23.98 -5.54 2.25
CA PRO A 187 -23.74 -4.14 1.96
C PRO A 187 -22.34 -3.69 2.37
N HIS A 188 -21.80 -2.72 1.64
CA HIS A 188 -20.56 -2.06 2.01
C HIS A 188 -20.71 -1.37 3.36
N LEU A 189 -19.86 -1.74 4.34
CA LEU A 189 -19.93 -1.23 5.69
C LEU A 189 -18.85 -0.18 5.93
N ILE A 190 -19.25 0.92 6.55
CA ILE A 190 -18.34 1.95 7.08
C ILE A 190 -18.67 2.11 8.56
N ILE A 191 -17.69 1.85 9.43
CA ILE A 191 -17.84 1.97 10.88
C ILE A 191 -16.69 2.77 11.48
N PRO A 192 -16.85 3.39 12.66
CA PRO A 192 -15.72 3.93 13.40
C PRO A 192 -14.69 2.83 13.70
N CYS A 193 -13.41 3.05 13.36
CA CYS A 193 -12.35 2.06 13.57
C CYS A 193 -12.20 1.64 15.04
N LYS A 194 -12.57 2.52 15.99
CA LYS A 194 -12.58 2.21 17.43
C LYS A 194 -13.36 0.94 17.78
N ARG A 195 -14.37 0.57 16.98
CA ARG A 195 -15.15 -0.67 17.16
C ARG A 195 -14.34 -1.95 16.89
N LEU A 196 -13.15 -1.82 16.32
CA LEU A 196 -12.27 -2.92 15.92
C LEU A 196 -10.96 -2.92 16.71
N HIS A 197 -10.72 -1.97 17.62
CA HIS A 197 -9.47 -1.86 18.39
C HIS A 197 -9.22 -3.07 19.31
N ASP A 198 -10.27 -3.75 19.77
CA ASP A 198 -10.15 -4.95 20.61
C ASP A 198 -9.95 -6.24 19.79
N VAL A 199 -10.03 -6.15 18.46
CA VAL A 199 -10.01 -7.32 17.56
C VAL A 199 -8.75 -7.33 16.68
N TYR A 200 -8.30 -6.16 16.24
CA TYR A 200 -7.18 -6.02 15.32
C TYR A 200 -6.14 -5.03 15.83
N PRO A 201 -4.86 -5.18 15.41
CA PRO A 201 -3.81 -4.23 15.77
C PRO A 201 -4.06 -2.87 15.13
N PHE A 202 -4.11 -1.80 15.93
CA PHE A 202 -4.19 -0.41 15.45
C PHE A 202 -3.07 0.44 16.02
N VAL A 203 -2.64 1.42 15.24
CA VAL A 203 -1.66 2.44 15.64
C VAL A 203 -2.33 3.49 16.51
N HIS A 204 -1.81 3.66 17.72
CA HIS A 204 -2.13 4.73 18.66
C HIS A 204 -0.98 5.73 18.68
N ARG A 205 -1.31 7.03 18.62
CA ARG A 205 -0.32 8.10 18.52
C ARG A 205 -0.27 8.94 19.77
N GLN A 206 0.93 9.19 20.26
CA GLN A 206 1.21 10.11 21.36
C GLN A 206 2.22 11.14 20.89
N TRP A 207 1.86 12.42 20.93
CA TRP A 207 2.69 13.50 20.45
C TRP A 207 3.57 14.02 21.58
N SER A 208 4.84 14.28 21.27
CA SER A 208 5.73 15.01 22.17
C SER A 208 5.21 16.42 22.43
N HIS A 209 5.58 17.02 23.56
CA HIS A 209 5.21 18.41 23.89
C HIS A 209 5.60 19.43 22.81
N THR A 210 6.71 19.18 22.11
CA THR A 210 7.18 20.05 21.01
C THR A 210 6.45 19.82 19.69
N GLY A 211 5.71 18.72 19.54
CA GLY A 211 5.06 18.32 18.29
C GLY A 211 6.00 17.74 17.22
N ASN A 212 7.32 17.74 17.43
CA ASN A 212 8.30 17.29 16.43
C ASN A 212 8.46 15.77 16.35
N LEU A 213 8.11 15.08 17.43
CA LEU A 213 8.15 13.63 17.55
C LEU A 213 6.76 13.08 17.85
N VAL A 214 6.44 11.95 17.24
CA VAL A 214 5.27 11.14 17.54
C VAL A 214 5.71 9.72 17.89
N THR A 215 5.22 9.23 19.03
CA THR A 215 5.33 7.81 19.39
C THR A 215 4.10 7.10 18.86
N GLU A 216 4.32 6.09 18.02
CA GLU A 216 3.28 5.25 17.45
C GLU A 216 3.37 3.85 18.08
N GLU A 217 2.30 3.43 18.76
CA GLU A 217 2.19 2.12 19.41
C GLU A 217 1.11 1.29 18.72
N VAL A 218 1.45 0.07 18.31
CA VAL A 218 0.49 -0.87 17.75
C VAL A 218 -0.16 -1.66 18.89
N LYS A 219 -1.47 -1.55 19.04
CA LYS A 219 -2.23 -2.16 20.15
C LYS A 219 -3.41 -2.99 19.70
N ILE A 220 -3.73 -4.02 20.49
CA ILE A 220 -5.04 -4.70 20.48
C ILE A 220 -5.60 -4.60 21.90
N GLY A 221 -6.72 -3.90 22.05
CA GLY A 221 -7.23 -3.49 23.35
C GLY A 221 -6.16 -2.73 24.15
N ALA A 222 -5.83 -3.23 25.34
CA ALA A 222 -4.79 -2.65 26.19
C ALA A 222 -3.36 -3.15 25.89
N THR A 223 -3.20 -4.20 25.08
CA THR A 223 -1.92 -4.86 24.84
C THR A 223 -1.14 -4.15 23.74
N THR A 224 0.11 -3.76 24.02
CA THR A 224 1.01 -3.15 23.03
C THR A 224 1.94 -4.21 22.45
N PHE A 225 1.99 -4.32 21.12
CA PHE A 225 2.80 -5.30 20.40
C PHE A 225 4.12 -4.72 19.91
N HIS A 226 4.09 -3.45 19.51
CA HIS A 226 5.24 -2.75 18.96
C HIS A 226 5.10 -1.25 19.21
N SER A 227 6.23 -0.56 19.34
CA SER A 227 6.30 0.89 19.50
C SER A 227 7.47 1.43 18.68
N VAL A 228 7.26 2.59 18.06
CA VAL A 228 8.26 3.29 17.25
C VAL A 228 8.11 4.78 17.47
N GLN A 229 9.23 5.50 17.44
CA GLN A 229 9.24 6.96 17.47
C GLN A 229 9.56 7.48 16.07
N LEU A 230 8.73 8.40 15.56
CA LEU A 230 8.87 8.98 14.23
C LEU A 230 9.01 10.51 14.34
N HIS A 231 9.81 11.08 13.44
CA HIS A 231 9.82 12.52 13.22
C HIS A 231 8.61 12.94 12.38
N VAL A 232 8.00 14.05 12.78
CA VAL A 232 6.77 14.58 12.17
C VAL A 232 7.09 15.40 10.92
N HIS A 233 8.29 15.96 10.86
CA HIS A 233 8.73 16.83 9.78
C HIS A 233 9.73 16.12 8.86
N CYS A 234 9.48 16.32 7.58
CA CYS A 234 10.42 16.31 6.48
C CYS A 234 10.37 17.74 5.87
#